data_AF-A0A1S3PP74-F1
#
_entry.id   AF-A0A1S3PP74-F1
#
_cell.length_a   1.000
_cell.length_b   1.000
_cell.length_c   1.000
_cell.angle_alpha   90.00
_cell.angle_beta   90.00
_cell.angle_gamma   90.00
#
_symmetry.space_group_name_H-M   'P 1'
#
loop_
_entity.id
_entity.type
_entity.pdbx_description
1 polymer ?
#
loop_
_entity_poly.entity_id
_entity_poly.type
_entity_poly.pdbx_seq_one_letter_code
_entity_poly.pdbx_strand_id
1 'polypeptide(L)'
;MWKAASEQQPFPLPCLIDGQPAYTVRCLMKVRPLGRGFQYLVDWKGYGLEEKCWVPARDILDPGLIAEFQHRHPGHPVLVS
;
A
#
# COMPACT_ATOMS: atom_id res chain seq x y z
N MET A 1 14.03 -31.38 -9.45
CA MET A 1 14.81 -30.41 -8.65
C MET A 1 14.30 -29.02 -8.99
N TRP A 2 13.38 -28.49 -8.20
CA TRP A 2 12.98 -27.09 -8.27
C TRP A 2 14.21 -26.26 -7.85
N LYS A 3 14.73 -25.43 -8.75
CA LYS A 3 15.70 -24.41 -8.33
C LYS A 3 14.93 -23.42 -7.48
N ALA A 4 15.44 -23.21 -6.26
CA ALA A 4 14.86 -22.33 -5.25
C ALA A 4 14.49 -20.99 -5.88
N ALA A 5 13.24 -20.58 -5.66
CA ALA A 5 12.83 -19.19 -5.85
C ALA A 5 13.84 -18.34 -5.07
N SER A 6 14.61 -17.55 -5.81
CA SER A 6 15.67 -16.69 -5.30
C SER A 6 15.12 -15.82 -4.16
N GLU A 7 15.62 -16.08 -2.95
CA GLU A 7 16.02 -15.07 -1.96
C GLU A 7 15.30 -13.69 -2.03
N GLN A 8 13.99 -13.66 -1.84
CA GLN A 8 13.36 -12.47 -1.28
C GLN A 8 13.78 -12.41 0.20
N GLN A 9 14.84 -11.65 0.49
CA GLN A 9 15.31 -11.28 1.82
C GLN A 9 14.14 -10.97 2.78
N PRO A 10 14.30 -11.21 4.09
CA PRO A 10 13.20 -11.36 5.02
C PRO A 10 12.27 -10.16 4.92
N PHE A 11 11.00 -10.43 4.65
CA PHE A 11 9.89 -9.50 4.79
C PHE A 11 10.26 -8.48 5.88
N PRO A 12 10.43 -7.17 5.61
CA PRO A 12 10.61 -6.18 6.65
C PRO A 12 9.66 -6.54 7.76
N LEU A 13 10.25 -6.78 8.93
CA LEU A 13 9.55 -7.31 10.09
C LEU A 13 8.29 -6.47 10.22
N PRO A 14 7.10 -7.06 10.00
CA PRO A 14 5.89 -6.28 10.06
C PRO A 14 5.85 -5.66 11.45
N CYS A 15 5.73 -4.34 11.50
CA CYS A 15 5.48 -3.69 12.78
C CYS A 15 4.11 -4.16 13.23
N LEU A 16 4.02 -4.79 14.41
CA LEU A 16 2.74 -5.18 14.95
C LEU A 16 2.02 -3.92 15.44
N ILE A 17 0.99 -3.51 14.71
CA ILE A 17 0.07 -2.45 15.11
C ILE A 17 -1.26 -3.13 15.43
N ASP A 18 -1.73 -2.99 16.66
CA ASP A 18 -2.95 -3.66 17.16
C ASP A 18 -2.92 -5.20 17.00
N GLY A 19 -1.73 -5.80 17.07
CA GLY A 19 -1.56 -7.24 16.86
C GLY A 19 -1.63 -7.68 15.38
N GLN A 20 -1.75 -6.74 14.44
CA GLN A 20 -1.73 -7.00 13.00
C GLN A 20 -0.43 -6.53 12.36
N PRO A 21 0.07 -7.23 11.33
CA PRO A 21 1.28 -6.84 10.63
C PRO A 21 1.08 -5.56 9.81
N ALA A 22 1.87 -4.53 10.08
CA ALA A 22 1.91 -3.28 9.32
C ALA A 22 3.26 -3.07 8.65
N TYR A 23 3.23 -2.44 7.48
CA TYR A 23 4.38 -2.24 6.62
C TYR A 23 4.56 -0.76 6.27
N THR A 24 5.80 -0.33 6.07
CA THR A 24 6.08 1.05 5.69
C THR A 24 5.79 1.27 4.21
N VAL A 25 4.84 2.16 3.94
CA VAL A 25 4.51 2.62 2.59
C VAL A 25 5.46 3.74 2.18
N ARG A 26 5.94 3.70 0.93
CA ARG A 26 6.65 4.81 0.30
C ARG A 26 5.67 5.85 -0.22
N CYS A 27 4.70 5.41 -1.03
CA CYS A 27 3.66 6.27 -1.59
C CYS A 27 2.48 5.46 -2.15
N LEU A 28 1.30 6.09 -2.23
CA LEU A 28 0.17 5.56 -2.99
C LEU A 28 0.34 5.94 -4.46
N MET A 29 0.19 4.97 -5.36
CA MET A 29 0.41 5.17 -6.79
C MET A 29 -0.87 5.29 -7.61
N LYS A 30 -1.90 4.52 -7.26
CA LYS A 30 -3.18 4.50 -7.98
C LYS A 30 -4.32 4.27 -7.01
N VAL A 31 -5.52 4.71 -7.38
CA VAL A 31 -6.76 4.40 -6.70
C VAL A 31 -7.69 3.68 -7.66
N ARG A 32 -8.44 2.69 -7.16
CA ARG A 32 -9.53 2.05 -7.90
C ARG A 32 -10.77 1.87 -7.02
N PRO A 33 -11.98 1.98 -7.59
CA PRO A 33 -13.20 1.65 -6.88
C PRO A 33 -13.28 0.13 -6.63
N LEU A 34 -13.77 -0.25 -5.45
CA LEU A 34 -14.07 -1.63 -5.06
C LEU A 34 -15.43 -1.66 -4.33
N GLY A 35 -16.50 -1.95 -5.07
CA GLY A 35 -17.85 -2.04 -4.51
C GLY A 35 -18.25 -0.73 -3.79
N ARG A 36 -18.38 -0.78 -2.45
CA ARG A 36 -18.73 0.36 -1.60
C ARG A 36 -17.53 1.18 -1.10
N GLY A 37 -16.34 1.02 -1.68
CA GLY A 37 -15.15 1.73 -1.24
C GLY A 37 -14.07 1.82 -2.30
N PHE A 38 -12.83 2.06 -1.87
CA PHE A 38 -11.67 2.22 -2.74
C PHE A 38 -10.50 1.38 -2.24
N GLN A 39 -9.66 0.97 -3.19
CA GLN A 39 -8.36 0.39 -2.92
C GLN A 39 -7.27 1.27 -3.50
N TYR A 40 -6.15 1.33 -2.81
CA TYR A 40 -4.95 2.03 -3.26
C TYR A 40 -3.87 1.02 -3.64
N LEU A 41 -3.20 1.28 -4.74
CA LEU A 41 -1.99 0.58 -5.11
C LEU A 41 -0.84 1.19 -4.31
N VAL A 42 -0.29 0.39 -3.41
CA VAL A 42 0.74 0.80 -2.46
C VAL A 42 2.11 0.45 -3.02
N ASP A 43 3.00 1.44 -3.06
CA ASP A 43 4.43 1.22 -3.24
C ASP A 43 5.08 1.11 -1.87
N TRP A 44 5.67 -0.04 -1.55
CA TRP A 44 6.27 -0.29 -0.24
C TRP A 44 7.71 0.22 -0.20
N LYS A 45 8.10 0.83 0.92
CA LYS A 45 9.45 1.35 1.07
C LYS A 45 10.43 0.18 1.23
N GLY A 46 11.46 0.15 0.38
CA GLY A 46 12.49 -0.89 0.41
C GLY A 46 12.19 -2.13 -0.44
N TYR A 47 11.12 -2.10 -1.24
CA TYR A 47 10.73 -3.17 -2.14
C TYR A 47 10.77 -2.73 -3.62
N GLY A 48 10.86 -3.69 -4.52
CA GLY A 48 10.84 -3.43 -5.96
C GLY A 48 9.45 -3.01 -6.46
N LEU A 49 9.39 -2.34 -7.62
CA LEU A 49 8.14 -1.97 -8.30
C LEU A 49 7.23 -3.20 -8.58
N GLU A 50 7.76 -4.41 -8.54
CA GLU A 50 7.01 -5.66 -8.76
C GLU A 50 6.18 -6.10 -7.54
N GLU A 51 6.44 -5.53 -6.37
CA GLU A 51 5.81 -5.94 -5.10
C GLU A 51 4.63 -5.03 -4.68
N LYS A 52 4.09 -4.24 -5.61
CA LYS A 52 2.96 -3.36 -5.32
C LYS A 52 1.68 -4.15 -5.10
N CYS A 53 0.98 -3.84 -4.02
CA CYS A 53 -0.28 -4.49 -3.67
C CYS A 53 -1.44 -3.49 -3.61
N TRP A 54 -2.64 -3.97 -3.94
CA TRP A 54 -3.87 -3.22 -3.74
C TRP A 54 -4.36 -3.40 -2.30
N VAL A 55 -4.27 -2.34 -1.51
CA VAL A 55 -4.69 -2.30 -0.11
C VAL A 55 -5.98 -1.49 0.00
N PRO A 56 -7.01 -1.97 0.70
CA PRO A 56 -8.23 -1.19 0.88
C PRO A 56 -7.95 0.06 1.73
N ALA A 57 -8.67 1.14 1.47
CA ALA A 57 -8.45 2.43 2.12
C ALA A 57 -8.46 2.37 3.66
N ARG A 58 -9.29 1.48 4.24
CA ARG A 58 -9.38 1.26 5.69
C ARG A 58 -8.10 0.73 6.34
N ASP A 59 -7.25 0.05 5.57
CA ASP A 59 -5.99 -0.54 6.06
C ASP A 59 -4.82 0.46 5.88
N ILE A 60 -5.08 1.65 5.31
CA ILE A 60 -4.11 2.74 5.24
C ILE A 60 -4.15 3.50 6.56
N LEU A 61 -3.16 3.24 7.41
CA LEU A 61 -3.08 3.82 8.76
C LEU A 61 -2.63 5.28 8.77
N ASP A 62 -1.95 5.74 7.72
CA ASP A 62 -1.42 7.10 7.62
C ASP A 62 -2.28 7.96 6.67
N PRO A 63 -3.02 8.97 7.18
CA PRO A 63 -3.83 9.84 6.35
C PRO A 63 -2.99 10.78 5.48
N GLY A 64 -1.72 11.02 5.84
CA GLY A 64 -0.77 11.82 5.06
C GLY A 64 -0.47 11.20 3.70
N LEU A 65 -0.45 9.86 3.60
CA LEU A 65 -0.31 9.15 2.33
C LEU A 65 -1.47 9.43 1.36
N ILE A 66 -2.69 9.56 1.88
CA ILE A 66 -3.88 9.90 1.09
C ILE A 66 -3.81 11.36 0.67
N ALA A 67 -3.42 12.27 1.56
CA ALA A 67 -3.23 13.69 1.24
C ALA A 67 -2.13 13.90 0.18
N GLU A 68 -1.01 13.18 0.27
CA GLU A 68 0.07 13.20 -0.73
C GLU A 68 -0.44 12.69 -2.08
N PHE A 69 -1.25 11.63 -2.08
CA PHE A 69 -1.88 11.12 -3.29
C PHE A 69 -2.82 12.16 -3.93
N GLN A 70 -3.67 12.81 -3.14
CA GLN A 70 -4.55 13.88 -3.60
C GLN A 70 -3.77 15.04 -4.21
N HIS A 71 -2.68 15.45 -3.56
CA HIS A 71 -1.84 16.54 -4.04
C HIS A 71 -1.22 16.23 -5.41
N ARG A 72 -0.81 14.97 -5.63
CA ARG A 72 -0.24 14.53 -6.91
C ARG A 72 -1.29 14.23 -7.99
N HIS A 73 -2.55 13.98 -7.60
CA HIS A 73 -3.64 13.63 -8.51
C HIS A 73 -4.85 14.55 -8.32
N PRO A 74 -4.72 15.86 -8.64
CA PRO A 74 -5.84 16.80 -8.58
C PRO A 74 -6.91 16.37 -9.59
N GLY A 75 -8.07 15.92 -9.11
CA GLY A 75 -9.20 15.48 -9.94
C GLY A 75 -9.67 14.03 -9.71
N HIS A 76 -8.96 13.24 -8.90
CA HIS A 76 -9.47 11.93 -8.48
C HIS A 76 -10.35 12.07 -7.24
N PRO A 77 -11.62 11.60 -7.28
CA PRO A 77 -12.44 11.52 -6.07
C PRO A 77 -11.86 10.42 -5.18
N VAL A 78 -11.41 10.81 -3.99
CA VAL A 78 -11.07 9.89 -2.91
C VAL A 78 -11.97 10.18 -1.72
N LEU A 79 -12.13 9.18 -0.84
CA LEU A 79 -13.02 9.18 0.32
C LEU A 79 -12.93 10.48 1.13
N VAL A 80 -13.82 11.43 0.86
CA VAL A 80 -14.32 12.35 1.87
C VAL A 80 -15.44 11.59 2.57
N SER A 81 -15.21 11.28 3.84
CA SER A 81 -16.25 10.74 4.73
C SER A 81 -17.32 11.80 4.97
#